data_AF-A0A0W8DHM8-F1
#
_entry.id   AF-A0A0W8DHM8-F1
#
_cell.length_a   1.000
_cell.length_b   1.000
_cell.length_c   1.000
_cell.angle_alpha   90.00
_cell.angle_beta   90.00
_cell.angle_gamma   90.00
#
_symmetry.space_group_name_H-M   'P 1'
#
loop_
_entity.id
_entity.type
_entity.pdbx_description
1 polymer ?
#
loop_
_entity_poly.entity_id
_entity_poly.type
_entity_poly.pdbx_seq_one_letter_code
_entity_poly.pdbx_strand_id
1 'polypeptide(L)'
;MDEAAANGHFDVVKWLHEHRSEGCTTVAMDGAAGAGHFEVVKWLHENRSEGCSTVAMNNAACNGYFDIVRWLHSNRSEGCTSSAMDWAARNGHLDIVKWLGENRSEGCTAAAMDKAAQYGHLKVVKWLHSHRSEGCTTYAMDKAAAAGHLDVVKWLHTHRSEGCTRVAMKHAIVNSRFDVVLFLHLYRNERFQLPTNTTIHLPLELQQWLVANYADDVSECHFEVQTRLALLERLTWTQ
;
A
#
# COMPACT_ATOMS: atom_id res chain seq x y z
N MET A 1 21.24 9.87 -20.58
CA MET A 1 20.54 8.64 -21.04
C MET A 1 19.58 8.13 -19.96
N ASP A 2 19.96 8.19 -18.69
CA ASP A 2 19.13 7.77 -17.54
C ASP A 2 17.69 8.30 -17.58
N GLU A 3 17.50 9.62 -17.68
CA GLU A 3 16.15 10.23 -17.74
C GLU A 3 15.36 9.79 -18.98
N ALA A 4 16.02 9.66 -20.14
CA ALA A 4 15.36 9.19 -21.35
C ALA A 4 14.87 7.74 -21.20
N ALA A 5 15.66 6.89 -20.53
CA ALA A 5 15.28 5.52 -20.24
C ALA A 5 14.14 5.42 -19.22
N ALA A 6 14.21 6.20 -18.14
CA ALA A 6 13.19 6.26 -17.10
C ALA A 6 11.82 6.75 -17.61
N ASN A 7 11.81 7.61 -18.64
CA ASN A 7 10.59 8.11 -19.29
C ASN A 7 10.23 7.35 -20.58
N GLY A 8 10.93 6.26 -20.89
CA GLY A 8 10.57 5.38 -22.02
C GLY A 8 10.83 5.96 -23.40
N HIS A 9 11.66 7.01 -23.50
CA HIS A 9 12.04 7.65 -24.75
C HIS A 9 13.06 6.80 -25.50
N PHE A 10 12.61 5.66 -26.03
CA PHE A 10 13.49 4.62 -26.55
C PHE A 10 14.36 5.09 -27.72
N ASP A 11 13.81 5.87 -28.65
CA ASP A 11 14.56 6.42 -29.77
C ASP A 11 15.66 7.39 -29.31
N VAL A 12 15.39 8.17 -28.25
CA VAL A 12 16.39 9.05 -27.63
C VAL A 12 17.48 8.23 -26.95
N VAL A 13 17.13 7.11 -26.30
CA VAL A 13 18.12 6.20 -25.70
C VAL A 13 19.07 5.65 -26.75
N LYS A 14 18.54 5.15 -27.88
CA LYS A 14 19.36 4.65 -29.00
C LYS A 14 20.23 5.76 -29.59
N TRP A 15 19.65 6.93 -29.84
CA TRP A 15 20.38 8.06 -30.40
C TRP A 15 21.53 8.48 -29.48
N LEU A 16 21.29 8.60 -28.17
CA LEU A 16 22.31 8.93 -27.19
C LEU A 16 23.42 7.88 -27.16
N HIS A 17 23.11 6.60 -27.30
CA HIS A 17 24.11 5.54 -27.33
C HIS A 17 25.03 5.62 -28.56
N GLU A 18 24.44 5.90 -29.73
CA GLU A 18 25.19 5.95 -31.00
C GLU A 18 26.01 7.24 -31.16
N HIS A 19 25.56 8.36 -30.56
CA HIS A 19 26.10 9.69 -30.85
C HIS A 19 26.80 10.37 -29.66
N ARG A 20 26.77 9.77 -28.46
CA ARG A 20 27.37 10.33 -27.23
C ARG A 20 28.26 9.32 -26.52
N SER A 21 29.20 9.80 -25.71
CA SER A 21 30.17 8.95 -24.99
C SER A 21 30.04 8.99 -23.47
N GLU A 22 29.15 9.85 -22.93
CA GLU A 22 28.93 9.99 -21.49
C GLU A 22 28.31 8.74 -20.85
N GLY A 23 27.67 7.88 -21.64
CA GLY A 23 27.05 6.64 -21.17
C GLY A 23 25.79 6.85 -20.32
N CYS A 24 25.54 5.90 -19.43
CA CYS A 24 24.45 5.91 -18.47
C CYS A 24 24.93 5.41 -17.11
N THR A 25 24.04 5.38 -16.13
CA THR A 25 24.28 4.68 -14.86
C THR A 25 23.25 3.56 -14.69
N THR A 26 23.31 2.82 -13.57
CA THR A 26 22.27 1.84 -13.21
C THR A 26 20.87 2.45 -13.16
N VAL A 27 20.76 3.78 -12.95
CA VAL A 27 19.50 4.52 -12.92
C VAL A 27 18.72 4.39 -14.23
N ALA A 28 19.39 4.21 -15.38
CA ALA A 28 18.70 4.03 -16.65
C ALA A 28 17.83 2.76 -16.66
N MET A 29 18.39 1.62 -16.26
CA MET A 29 17.64 0.36 -16.22
C MET A 29 16.71 0.30 -15.00
N ASP A 30 17.12 0.85 -13.86
CA ASP A 30 16.28 0.94 -12.66
C ASP A 30 15.01 1.76 -12.92
N GLY A 31 15.16 2.93 -13.56
CA GLY A 31 14.06 3.80 -13.95
C GLY A 31 13.16 3.16 -15.01
N ALA A 32 13.74 2.60 -16.08
CA ALA A 32 12.98 1.93 -17.13
C ALA A 32 12.17 0.74 -16.58
N ALA A 33 12.77 -0.08 -15.70
CA ALA A 33 12.08 -1.20 -15.07
C ALA A 33 10.97 -0.73 -14.13
N GLY A 34 11.25 0.28 -13.31
CA GLY A 34 10.28 0.87 -12.40
C GLY A 34 9.12 1.58 -13.09
N ALA A 35 9.31 2.07 -14.32
CA ALA A 35 8.28 2.75 -15.12
C ALA A 35 7.59 1.84 -16.15
N GLY A 36 8.01 0.57 -16.27
CA GLY A 36 7.34 -0.40 -17.15
C GLY A 36 7.83 -0.40 -18.59
N HIS A 37 8.95 0.26 -18.87
CA HIS A 37 9.51 0.39 -20.22
C HIS A 37 10.34 -0.84 -20.60
N PHE A 38 9.68 -1.98 -20.79
CA PHE A 38 10.33 -3.27 -20.95
C PHE A 38 11.30 -3.34 -22.14
N GLU A 39 10.94 -2.73 -23.27
CA GLU A 39 11.82 -2.70 -24.46
C GLU A 39 13.10 -1.90 -24.21
N VAL A 40 13.02 -0.84 -23.40
CA VAL A 40 14.22 -0.09 -22.96
C VAL A 40 15.06 -0.95 -22.03
N VAL A 41 14.46 -1.72 -21.10
CA VAL A 41 15.18 -2.63 -20.20
C VAL A 41 15.97 -3.68 -20.99
N LYS A 42 15.33 -4.37 -21.95
CA LYS A 42 15.99 -5.38 -22.78
C LYS A 42 17.14 -4.76 -23.58
N TRP A 43 16.88 -3.64 -24.22
CA TRP A 43 17.87 -2.98 -25.05
C TRP A 43 19.08 -2.49 -24.22
N LEU A 44 18.84 -1.90 -23.04
CA LEU A 44 19.92 -1.51 -22.14
C LEU A 44 20.76 -2.71 -21.73
N HIS A 45 20.14 -3.86 -21.45
CA HIS A 45 20.88 -5.07 -21.10
C HIS A 45 21.76 -5.60 -22.24
N GLU A 46 21.27 -5.56 -23.48
CA GLU A 46 22.00 -6.05 -24.65
C GLU A 46 23.15 -5.12 -25.08
N ASN A 47 23.01 -3.81 -24.83
CA ASN A 47 23.90 -2.80 -25.42
C ASN A 47 24.73 -2.01 -24.39
N ARG A 48 24.48 -2.17 -23.09
CA ARG A 48 25.16 -1.45 -22.00
C ARG A 48 25.71 -2.44 -20.96
N SER A 49 26.78 -2.04 -20.29
CA SER A 49 27.46 -2.87 -19.27
C SER A 49 27.25 -2.38 -17.84
N GLU A 50 26.62 -1.22 -17.66
CA GLU A 50 26.35 -0.62 -16.34
C GLU A 50 25.36 -1.44 -15.51
N GLY A 51 24.48 -2.20 -16.16
CA GLY A 51 23.52 -3.06 -15.47
C GLY A 51 22.40 -2.31 -14.76
N CYS A 52 21.90 -2.90 -13.67
CA CYS A 52 20.91 -2.28 -12.80
C CYS A 52 21.32 -2.46 -11.33
N SER A 53 20.48 -1.99 -10.41
CA SER A 53 20.57 -2.32 -9.00
C SER A 53 19.36 -3.17 -8.58
N THR A 54 19.24 -3.48 -7.28
CA THR A 54 18.03 -4.11 -6.73
C THR A 54 16.79 -3.23 -6.89
N VAL A 55 16.97 -1.93 -7.15
CA VAL A 55 15.88 -0.96 -7.38
C VAL A 55 15.05 -1.34 -8.61
N ALA A 56 15.66 -1.85 -9.69
CA ALA A 56 14.92 -2.29 -10.88
C ALA A 56 13.81 -3.30 -10.55
N MET A 57 14.15 -4.40 -9.87
CA MET A 57 13.18 -5.44 -9.55
C MET A 57 12.22 -5.00 -8.43
N ASN A 58 12.71 -4.25 -7.44
CA ASN A 58 11.87 -3.70 -6.37
C ASN A 58 10.76 -2.80 -6.93
N ASN A 59 11.11 -1.87 -7.83
CA ASN A 59 10.15 -0.93 -8.43
C ASN A 59 9.24 -1.60 -9.45
N ALA A 60 9.76 -2.53 -10.27
CA ALA A 60 8.93 -3.33 -11.18
C ALA A 60 7.88 -4.13 -10.39
N ALA A 61 8.26 -4.73 -9.27
CA ALA A 61 7.34 -5.45 -8.39
C ALA A 61 6.32 -4.52 -7.72
N CYS A 62 6.77 -3.34 -7.24
CA CYS A 62 5.92 -2.31 -6.66
C CYS A 62 4.80 -1.87 -7.62
N ASN A 63 5.14 -1.66 -8.89
CA ASN A 63 4.22 -1.12 -9.90
C ASN A 63 3.49 -2.18 -10.74
N GLY A 64 3.67 -3.47 -10.42
CA GLY A 64 2.90 -4.54 -11.08
C GLY A 64 3.46 -5.02 -12.42
N TYR A 65 4.68 -4.64 -12.79
CA TYR A 65 5.30 -5.03 -14.06
C TYR A 65 5.89 -6.43 -14.00
N PHE A 66 5.01 -7.44 -13.95
CA PHE A 66 5.38 -8.83 -13.71
C PHE A 66 6.33 -9.41 -14.76
N ASP A 67 6.13 -9.06 -16.05
CA ASP A 67 7.02 -9.51 -17.12
C ASP A 67 8.46 -9.01 -16.93
N ILE A 68 8.61 -7.77 -16.45
CA ILE A 68 9.91 -7.19 -16.14
C ILE A 68 10.52 -7.89 -14.92
N VAL A 69 9.74 -8.17 -13.87
CA VAL A 69 10.23 -8.92 -12.69
C VAL A 69 10.79 -10.29 -13.10
N ARG A 70 10.04 -11.07 -13.89
CA ARG A 70 10.48 -12.38 -14.37
C ARG A 70 11.71 -12.29 -15.27
N TRP A 71 11.74 -11.29 -16.15
CA TRP A 71 12.85 -11.10 -17.06
C TRP A 71 14.12 -10.68 -16.31
N LEU A 72 14.03 -9.73 -15.38
CA LEU A 72 15.15 -9.33 -14.52
C LEU A 72 15.69 -10.52 -13.74
N HIS A 73 14.83 -11.34 -13.15
CA HIS A 73 15.27 -12.55 -12.44
C HIS A 73 16.04 -13.53 -13.33
N SER A 74 15.61 -13.69 -14.59
CA SER A 74 16.20 -14.69 -15.49
C SER A 74 17.49 -14.21 -16.15
N ASN A 75 17.70 -12.90 -16.25
CA ASN A 75 18.79 -12.31 -17.05
C ASN A 75 19.75 -11.42 -16.23
N ARG A 76 19.45 -11.13 -14.96
CA ARG A 76 20.26 -10.28 -14.07
C ARG A 76 20.55 -11.01 -12.76
N SER A 77 21.70 -10.71 -12.15
CA SER A 77 22.16 -11.35 -10.90
C SER A 77 21.97 -10.47 -9.67
N GLU A 78 21.61 -9.20 -9.86
CA GLU A 78 21.45 -8.21 -8.79
C GLU A 78 20.31 -8.55 -7.83
N GLY A 79 19.27 -9.24 -8.32
CA GLY A 79 18.14 -9.69 -7.51
C GLY A 79 17.25 -8.54 -7.02
N CYS A 80 16.68 -8.71 -5.82
CA CYS A 80 15.84 -7.71 -5.18
C CYS A 80 16.15 -7.63 -3.68
N THR A 81 15.34 -6.87 -2.95
CA THR A 81 15.32 -6.92 -1.48
C THR A 81 13.92 -7.33 -1.01
N SER A 82 13.69 -7.46 0.29
CA SER A 82 12.35 -7.67 0.86
C SER A 82 11.33 -6.60 0.43
N SER A 83 11.80 -5.41 0.04
CA SER A 83 10.99 -4.34 -0.52
C SER A 83 10.18 -4.76 -1.74
N ALA A 84 10.69 -5.66 -2.59
CA ALA A 84 9.94 -6.13 -3.76
C ALA A 84 8.61 -6.79 -3.36
N MET A 85 8.65 -7.71 -2.39
CA MET A 85 7.44 -8.39 -1.92
C MET A 85 6.59 -7.49 -1.04
N ASP A 86 7.19 -6.68 -0.16
CA ASP A 86 6.48 -5.72 0.69
C ASP A 86 5.67 -4.71 -0.14
N TRP A 87 6.27 -4.17 -1.21
CA TRP A 87 5.62 -3.20 -2.08
C TRP A 87 4.62 -3.84 -3.05
N ALA A 88 4.91 -5.01 -3.60
CA ALA A 88 3.94 -5.77 -4.39
C ALA A 88 2.70 -6.11 -3.54
N ALA A 89 2.89 -6.49 -2.27
CA ALA A 89 1.81 -6.77 -1.35
C ALA A 89 0.99 -5.52 -0.99
N ARG A 90 1.68 -4.40 -0.74
CA ARG A 90 1.06 -3.08 -0.52
C ARG A 90 0.12 -2.68 -1.66
N ASN A 91 0.50 -2.93 -2.91
CA ASN A 91 -0.27 -2.54 -4.10
C ASN A 91 -1.17 -3.68 -4.64
N GLY A 92 -1.26 -4.80 -3.93
CA GLY A 92 -2.22 -5.87 -4.26
C GLY A 92 -1.81 -6.77 -5.43
N HIS A 93 -0.54 -6.73 -5.87
CA HIS A 93 -0.01 -7.53 -6.96
C HIS A 93 0.25 -8.98 -6.52
N LEU A 94 -0.83 -9.73 -6.26
CA LEU A 94 -0.78 -11.09 -5.73
C LEU A 94 0.10 -12.03 -6.56
N ASP A 95 0.05 -11.94 -7.88
CA ASP A 95 0.80 -12.85 -8.77
C ASP A 95 2.31 -12.63 -8.62
N ILE A 96 2.73 -11.38 -8.44
CA ILE A 96 4.13 -11.02 -8.15
C ILE A 96 4.52 -11.50 -6.75
N VAL A 97 3.66 -11.31 -5.74
CA VAL A 97 3.92 -11.77 -4.35
C VAL A 97 4.13 -13.28 -4.32
N LYS A 98 3.25 -14.05 -4.96
CA LYS A 98 3.37 -15.51 -5.09
C LYS A 98 4.68 -15.90 -5.75
N TRP A 99 4.94 -15.31 -6.92
CA TRP A 99 6.10 -15.65 -7.72
C TRP A 99 7.40 -15.32 -6.98
N LEU A 100 7.48 -14.14 -6.33
CA LEU A 100 8.63 -13.79 -5.49
C LEU A 100 8.80 -14.78 -4.34
N GLY A 101 7.73 -15.20 -3.67
CA GLY A 101 7.82 -16.16 -2.57
C GLY A 101 8.23 -17.57 -2.97
N GLU A 102 7.99 -17.95 -4.22
CA GLU A 102 8.37 -19.25 -4.79
C GLU A 102 9.77 -19.26 -5.43
N ASN A 103 10.24 -18.11 -5.93
CA ASN A 103 11.45 -18.03 -6.79
C ASN A 103 12.58 -17.18 -6.19
N ARG A 104 12.35 -16.49 -5.06
CA ARG A 104 13.34 -15.63 -4.39
C ARG A 104 13.46 -15.98 -2.90
N SER A 105 14.64 -15.76 -2.33
CA SER A 105 14.95 -16.10 -0.94
C SER A 105 14.95 -14.89 -0.01
N GLU A 106 14.88 -13.67 -0.55
CA GLU A 106 14.89 -12.42 0.21
C GLU A 106 13.66 -12.25 1.12
N GLY A 107 12.55 -12.91 0.77
CA GLY A 107 11.33 -12.92 1.58
C GLY A 107 10.63 -11.56 1.65
N CYS A 108 9.92 -11.34 2.75
CA CYS A 108 9.23 -10.08 3.05
C CYS A 108 9.45 -9.69 4.51
N THR A 109 8.83 -8.60 4.94
CA THR A 109 8.73 -8.24 6.35
C THR A 109 7.25 -8.24 6.78
N ALA A 110 6.98 -7.98 8.06
CA ALA A 110 5.61 -7.76 8.53
C ALA A 110 4.89 -6.62 7.76
N ALA A 111 5.66 -5.71 7.13
CA ALA A 111 5.11 -4.64 6.31
C ALA A 111 4.29 -5.17 5.12
N ALA A 112 4.62 -6.32 4.55
CA ALA A 112 3.83 -6.91 3.45
C ALA A 112 2.37 -7.13 3.87
N MET A 113 2.14 -7.80 4.99
CA MET A 113 0.78 -8.09 5.46
C MET A 113 0.11 -6.86 6.05
N ASP A 114 0.85 -6.03 6.80
CA ASP A 114 0.35 -4.77 7.36
C ASP A 114 -0.16 -3.82 6.27
N LYS A 115 0.58 -3.68 5.17
CA LYS A 115 0.22 -2.80 4.06
C LYS A 115 -0.83 -3.43 3.15
N ALA A 116 -0.77 -4.73 2.87
CA ALA A 116 -1.85 -5.41 2.17
C ALA A 116 -3.20 -5.24 2.92
N ALA A 117 -3.19 -5.31 4.25
CA ALA A 117 -4.37 -5.08 5.07
C ALA A 117 -4.84 -3.61 5.04
N GLN A 118 -3.91 -2.67 5.19
CA GLN A 118 -4.19 -1.22 5.10
C GLN A 118 -4.91 -0.83 3.80
N TYR A 119 -4.55 -1.45 2.68
CA TYR A 119 -5.09 -1.14 1.34
C TYR A 119 -6.17 -2.14 0.88
N GLY A 120 -6.64 -3.04 1.76
CA GLY A 120 -7.80 -3.88 1.47
C GLY A 120 -7.52 -5.09 0.58
N HIS A 121 -6.26 -5.49 0.42
CA HIS A 121 -5.85 -6.61 -0.44
C HIS A 121 -6.00 -7.95 0.27
N LEU A 122 -7.24 -8.34 0.60
CA LEU A 122 -7.53 -9.56 1.37
C LEU A 122 -6.92 -10.83 0.77
N LYS A 123 -6.88 -10.95 -0.56
CA LYS A 123 -6.26 -12.11 -1.24
C LYS A 123 -4.76 -12.21 -0.95
N VAL A 124 -4.06 -11.08 -0.90
CA VAL A 124 -2.64 -11.01 -0.54
C VAL A 124 -2.45 -11.35 0.93
N VAL A 125 -3.27 -10.79 1.83
CA VAL A 125 -3.24 -11.10 3.28
C VAL A 125 -3.38 -12.61 3.52
N LYS A 126 -4.37 -13.26 2.90
CA LYS A 126 -4.61 -14.71 3.01
C LYS A 126 -3.44 -15.53 2.49
N TRP A 127 -2.82 -15.11 1.39
CA TRP A 127 -1.68 -15.82 0.84
C TRP A 127 -0.45 -15.69 1.74
N LEU A 128 -0.13 -14.47 2.17
CA LEU A 128 0.98 -14.21 3.10
C LEU A 128 0.79 -15.01 4.39
N HIS A 129 -0.42 -15.05 4.96
CA HIS A 129 -0.70 -15.84 6.15
C HIS A 129 -0.42 -17.34 6.00
N SER A 130 -0.73 -17.91 4.83
CA SER A 130 -0.61 -19.35 4.60
C SER A 130 0.79 -19.78 4.15
N HIS A 131 1.61 -18.86 3.63
CA HIS A 131 2.90 -19.19 3.00
C HIS A 131 4.10 -18.49 3.64
N ARG A 132 3.89 -17.53 4.54
CA ARG A 132 4.95 -16.72 5.17
C ARG A 132 4.84 -16.79 6.69
N SER A 133 5.98 -16.69 7.38
CA SER A 133 6.06 -16.79 8.84
C SER A 133 6.27 -15.43 9.52
N GLU A 134 6.56 -14.38 8.74
CA GLU A 134 6.80 -13.02 9.22
C GLU A 134 5.58 -12.39 9.90
N GLY A 135 4.38 -12.85 9.55
CA GLY A 135 3.13 -12.41 10.17
C GLY A 135 2.77 -10.96 9.88
N CYS A 136 2.09 -10.32 10.83
CA CYS A 136 1.71 -8.91 10.80
C CYS A 136 1.88 -8.28 12.18
N THR A 137 1.61 -6.99 12.30
CA THR A 137 1.50 -6.31 13.58
C THR A 137 0.06 -5.86 13.82
N THR A 138 -0.21 -5.21 14.95
CA THR A 138 -1.51 -4.54 15.19
C THR A 138 -1.83 -3.48 14.13
N TYR A 139 -0.82 -2.99 13.41
CA TYR A 139 -0.97 -2.03 12.32
C TYR A 139 -1.88 -2.56 11.21
N ALA A 140 -1.85 -3.85 10.91
CA ALA A 140 -2.71 -4.47 9.90
C ALA A 140 -4.21 -4.20 10.19
N MET A 141 -4.67 -4.55 11.39
CA MET A 141 -6.08 -4.39 11.75
C MET A 141 -6.43 -2.92 12.00
N ASP A 142 -5.55 -2.16 12.66
CA ASP A 142 -5.75 -0.73 12.92
C ASP A 142 -5.93 0.07 11.63
N LYS A 143 -5.11 -0.20 10.60
CA LYS A 143 -5.21 0.51 9.33
C LYS A 143 -6.30 -0.03 8.42
N ALA A 144 -6.57 -1.34 8.41
CA ALA A 144 -7.72 -1.89 7.71
C ALA A 144 -9.02 -1.29 8.25
N ALA A 145 -9.13 -1.13 9.58
CA ALA A 145 -10.27 -0.50 10.23
C ALA A 145 -10.40 0.98 9.85
N ALA A 146 -9.32 1.75 9.94
CA ALA A 146 -9.30 3.16 9.52
C ALA A 146 -9.69 3.36 8.04
N ALA A 147 -9.28 2.43 7.17
CA ALA A 147 -9.55 2.47 5.74
C ALA A 147 -10.96 1.96 5.36
N GLY A 148 -11.66 1.26 6.26
CA GLY A 148 -12.99 0.72 6.00
C GLY A 148 -12.99 -0.67 5.35
N HIS A 149 -11.89 -1.42 5.43
CA HIS A 149 -11.78 -2.76 4.84
C HIS A 149 -12.33 -3.82 5.81
N LEU A 150 -13.66 -3.84 5.98
CA LEU A 150 -14.34 -4.71 6.94
C LEU A 150 -14.04 -6.20 6.74
N ASP A 151 -13.93 -6.64 5.48
CA ASP A 151 -13.61 -8.02 5.12
C ASP A 151 -12.21 -8.43 5.62
N VAL A 152 -11.23 -7.53 5.50
CA VAL A 152 -9.89 -7.70 6.07
C VAL A 152 -9.93 -7.68 7.59
N VAL A 153 -10.66 -6.76 8.22
CA VAL A 153 -10.78 -6.69 9.69
C VAL A 153 -11.37 -7.99 10.25
N LYS A 154 -12.47 -8.48 9.67
CA LYS A 154 -13.11 -9.75 10.06
C LYS A 154 -12.15 -10.93 9.92
N TRP A 155 -11.42 -10.97 8.82
CA TRP A 155 -10.49 -12.05 8.55
C TRP A 155 -9.31 -12.04 9.53
N LEU A 156 -8.68 -10.88 9.73
CA LEU A 156 -7.60 -10.71 10.72
C LEU A 156 -8.08 -11.07 12.13
N HIS A 157 -9.28 -10.65 12.52
CA HIS A 157 -9.84 -10.95 13.86
C HIS A 157 -9.97 -12.45 14.13
N THR A 158 -10.29 -13.24 13.09
CA THR A 158 -10.53 -14.68 13.22
C THR A 158 -9.29 -15.54 13.02
N HIS A 159 -8.24 -15.02 12.37
CA HIS A 159 -7.07 -15.81 11.95
C HIS A 159 -5.74 -15.33 12.54
N ARG A 160 -5.70 -14.16 13.19
CA ARG A 160 -4.49 -13.54 13.75
C ARG A 160 -4.68 -13.20 15.23
N SER A 161 -3.63 -13.43 16.02
CA SER A 161 -3.65 -13.20 17.48
C SER A 161 -3.20 -11.79 17.86
N GLU A 162 -2.55 -11.06 16.95
CA GLU A 162 -2.05 -9.70 17.17
C GLU A 162 -3.17 -8.71 17.49
N GLY A 163 -4.35 -8.90 16.88
CA GLY A 163 -5.52 -8.07 17.12
C GLY A 163 -5.37 -6.61 16.65
N CYS A 164 -6.07 -5.70 17.33
CA CYS A 164 -6.02 -4.26 17.10
C CYS A 164 -5.69 -3.50 18.38
N THR A 165 -5.38 -2.22 18.25
CA THR A 165 -5.31 -1.28 19.37
C THR A 165 -6.54 -0.37 19.40
N ARG A 166 -6.60 0.52 20.39
CA ARG A 166 -7.60 1.61 20.45
C ARG A 166 -7.66 2.50 19.20
N VAL A 167 -6.60 2.48 18.40
CA VAL A 167 -6.50 3.25 17.16
C VAL A 167 -7.51 2.75 16.10
N ALA A 168 -7.81 1.44 16.07
CA ALA A 168 -8.79 0.88 15.13
C ALA A 168 -10.17 1.55 15.27
N MET A 169 -10.76 1.52 16.47
CA MET A 169 -12.08 2.10 16.73
C MET A 169 -12.06 3.62 16.56
N LYS A 170 -11.04 4.31 17.12
CA LYS A 170 -10.87 5.76 16.97
C LYS A 170 -10.90 6.19 15.50
N HIS A 171 -10.07 5.57 14.66
CA HIS A 171 -9.97 5.98 13.25
C HIS A 171 -11.12 5.46 12.40
N ALA A 172 -11.72 4.32 12.72
CA ALA A 172 -12.96 3.88 12.07
C ALA A 172 -14.09 4.90 12.31
N ILE A 173 -14.21 5.44 13.52
CA ILE A 173 -15.14 6.52 13.85
C ILE A 173 -14.81 7.79 13.05
N VAL A 174 -13.60 8.32 13.19
CA VAL A 174 -13.20 9.60 12.56
C VAL A 174 -13.32 9.56 11.03
N ASN A 175 -13.06 8.39 10.42
CA ASN A 175 -13.18 8.20 8.96
C ASN A 175 -14.57 7.70 8.53
N SER A 176 -15.56 7.70 9.43
CA SER A 176 -16.96 7.32 9.15
C SER A 176 -17.12 5.91 8.56
N ARG A 177 -16.32 4.95 9.04
CA ARG A 177 -16.38 3.52 8.66
C ARG A 177 -17.38 2.78 9.54
N PHE A 178 -18.66 3.10 9.39
CA PHE A 178 -19.68 2.70 10.38
C PHE A 178 -19.84 1.17 10.50
N ASP A 179 -19.74 0.44 9.40
CA ASP A 179 -19.76 -1.02 9.37
C ASP A 179 -18.60 -1.65 10.17
N VAL A 180 -17.40 -1.05 10.08
CA VAL A 180 -16.24 -1.40 10.91
C VAL A 180 -16.46 -1.03 12.37
N VAL A 181 -17.00 0.15 12.67
CA VAL A 181 -17.33 0.58 14.04
C VAL A 181 -18.28 -0.41 14.71
N LEU A 182 -19.35 -0.83 14.02
CA LEU A 182 -20.29 -1.83 14.51
C LEU A 182 -19.60 -3.17 14.76
N PHE A 183 -18.73 -3.61 13.86
CA PHE A 183 -17.97 -4.85 14.06
C PHE A 183 -17.03 -4.77 15.26
N LEU A 184 -16.26 -3.69 15.39
CA LEU A 184 -15.34 -3.52 16.51
C LEU A 184 -16.11 -3.45 17.83
N HIS A 185 -17.24 -2.75 17.90
CA HIS A 185 -18.10 -2.72 19.09
C HIS A 185 -18.57 -4.11 19.54
N LEU A 186 -18.94 -4.98 18.60
CA LEU A 186 -19.49 -6.29 18.91
C LEU A 186 -18.43 -7.31 19.32
N TYR A 187 -17.21 -7.21 18.78
CA TYR A 187 -16.21 -8.27 18.88
C TYR A 187 -14.90 -7.85 19.56
N ARG A 188 -14.72 -6.56 19.88
CA ARG A 188 -13.51 -5.97 20.46
C ARG A 188 -13.85 -5.10 21.68
N ASN A 189 -12.92 -5.04 22.63
CA ASN A 189 -13.14 -4.39 23.93
C ASN A 189 -12.14 -3.25 24.20
N GLU A 190 -11.28 -2.92 23.24
CA GLU A 190 -10.30 -1.85 23.36
C GLU A 190 -10.99 -0.48 23.47
N ARG A 191 -10.79 0.20 24.61
CA ARG A 191 -11.30 1.57 24.81
C ARG A 191 -10.61 2.56 23.88
N PHE A 192 -11.37 3.44 23.25
CA PHE A 192 -10.88 4.50 22.37
C PHE A 192 -10.96 5.88 23.01
N GLN A 193 -10.28 6.85 22.40
CA GLN A 193 -10.35 8.25 22.80
C GLN A 193 -10.41 9.12 21.55
N LEU A 194 -11.46 9.93 21.44
CA LEU A 194 -11.63 10.90 20.35
C LEU A 194 -10.96 12.24 20.70
N PRO A 195 -10.58 13.05 19.70
CA PRO A 195 -10.04 14.37 19.97
C PRO A 195 -11.13 15.31 20.51
N THR A 196 -10.85 15.99 21.62
CA THR A 196 -11.78 16.92 22.29
C THR A 196 -11.61 18.38 21.85
N ASN A 197 -10.41 18.76 21.39
CA ASN A 197 -10.08 20.13 20.99
C ASN A 197 -10.38 20.45 19.51
N THR A 198 -11.10 19.58 18.80
CA THR A 198 -11.37 19.73 17.37
C THR A 198 -12.76 19.25 17.03
N THR A 199 -13.46 19.97 16.16
CA THR A 199 -14.74 19.52 15.61
C THR A 199 -14.58 18.24 14.80
N ILE A 200 -15.38 17.23 15.11
CA ILE A 200 -15.42 15.94 14.40
C ILE A 200 -16.65 15.92 13.49
N HIS A 201 -16.42 15.86 12.19
CA HIS A 201 -17.50 15.75 11.22
C HIS A 201 -17.89 14.28 11.01
N LEU A 202 -19.10 13.91 11.42
CA LEU A 202 -19.63 12.55 11.29
C LEU A 202 -21.04 12.56 10.68
N PRO A 203 -21.46 11.49 10.00
CA PRO A 203 -22.88 11.26 9.68
C PRO A 203 -23.74 11.25 10.94
N LEU A 204 -24.97 11.78 10.85
CA LEU A 204 -25.87 11.91 12.00
C LEU A 204 -26.15 10.56 12.67
N GLU A 205 -26.29 9.50 11.87
CA GLU A 205 -26.55 8.14 12.36
C GLU A 205 -25.40 7.64 13.26
N LEU A 206 -24.16 7.90 12.86
CA LEU A 206 -22.98 7.50 13.63
C LEU A 206 -22.85 8.36 14.91
N GLN A 207 -23.20 9.65 14.87
CA GLN A 207 -23.22 10.50 16.06
C GLN A 207 -24.23 9.99 17.09
N GLN A 208 -25.48 9.76 16.66
CA GLN A 208 -26.54 9.25 17.52
C GLN A 208 -26.17 7.90 18.12
N TRP A 209 -25.59 7.02 17.31
CA TRP A 209 -25.12 5.72 17.76
C TRP A 209 -23.99 5.84 18.80
N LEU A 210 -23.02 6.75 18.60
CA LEU A 210 -21.95 6.99 19.57
C LEU A 210 -22.47 7.52 20.90
N VAL A 211 -23.36 8.52 20.87
CA VAL A 211 -23.96 9.06 22.10
C VAL A 211 -24.75 7.98 22.84
N ALA A 212 -25.46 7.12 22.12
CA ALA A 212 -26.25 6.05 22.72
C ALA A 212 -25.40 4.94 23.39
N ASN A 213 -24.20 4.65 22.87
CA ASN A 213 -23.37 3.53 23.33
C ASN A 213 -22.14 3.95 24.14
N TYR A 214 -21.69 5.20 24.02
CA TYR A 214 -20.42 5.70 24.57
C TYR A 214 -20.56 7.13 25.11
N ALA A 215 -21.70 7.47 25.72
CA ALA A 215 -22.01 8.83 26.19
C ALA A 215 -20.87 9.48 27.01
N ASP A 216 -20.26 8.72 27.92
CA ASP A 216 -19.17 9.20 28.77
C ASP A 216 -17.89 9.48 27.96
N ASP A 217 -17.51 8.56 27.06
CA ASP A 217 -16.30 8.67 26.25
C ASP A 217 -16.37 9.79 25.21
N VAL A 218 -17.57 10.26 24.86
CA VAL A 218 -17.80 11.32 23.86
C VAL A 218 -18.36 12.62 24.42
N SER A 219 -18.50 12.72 25.75
CA SER A 219 -19.11 13.87 26.44
C SER A 219 -18.41 15.22 26.16
N GLU A 220 -17.09 15.20 26.01
CA GLU A 220 -16.26 16.37 25.69
C GLU A 220 -16.03 16.55 24.18
N CYS A 221 -16.67 15.75 23.33
CA CYS A 221 -16.48 15.83 21.87
C CYS A 221 -17.47 16.80 21.23
N HIS A 222 -16.99 17.61 20.30
CA HIS A 222 -17.83 18.47 19.47
C HIS A 222 -18.09 17.80 18.11
N PHE A 223 -19.33 17.39 17.86
CA PHE A 223 -19.76 16.77 16.60
C PHE A 223 -20.49 17.75 15.68
N GLU A 224 -20.19 17.67 14.39
CA GLU A 224 -20.95 18.37 13.35
C GLU A 224 -21.43 17.40 12.26
N VAL A 225 -22.66 17.61 11.78
CA VAL A 225 -23.23 16.81 10.70
C VAL A 225 -22.57 17.21 9.38
N GLN A 226 -21.98 16.25 8.69
CA GLN A 226 -21.44 16.46 7.34
C GLN A 226 -22.60 16.60 6.34
N THR A 227 -23.10 17.82 6.14
CA THR A 227 -24.16 18.10 5.15
C THR A 227 -23.57 18.38 3.77
N ARG A 228 -24.28 17.95 2.71
CA ARG A 228 -23.92 18.25 1.30
C ARG A 228 -23.84 19.76 1.02
N LEU A 229 -24.58 20.57 1.78
CA LEU A 229 -24.58 22.04 1.65
C LEU A 229 -23.25 22.67 2.08
N ALA A 230 -22.60 22.16 3.14
CA ALA A 230 -21.31 22.66 3.60
C ALA A 230 -20.15 22.41 2.60
N LEU A 231 -20.28 21.39 1.74
CA LEU A 231 -19.34 21.12 0.65
C LEU A 231 -19.56 22.04 -0.56
N LEU A 232 -20.81 22.40 -0.85
CA LEU A 232 -21.15 23.32 -1.94
C LEU A 232 -20.75 24.76 -1.59
N GLU A 233 -20.97 25.20 -0.34
CA GLU A 233 -20.54 26.53 0.10
C GLU A 233 -19.02 26.70 0.01
N ARG A 234 -18.22 25.65 0.33
CA ARG A 234 -16.76 25.71 0.20
C ARG A 234 -16.26 25.73 -1.25
N LEU A 235 -17.05 25.24 -2.21
CA LEU A 235 -16.72 25.31 -3.64
C LEU A 235 -17.15 26.64 -4.29
N THR A 236 -18.16 27.31 -3.75
CA THR A 236 -18.66 28.60 -4.27
C THR A 236 -17.81 29.81 -3.86
N TRP A 237 -16.93 29.69 -2.85
CA TRP A 237 -15.99 30.76 -2.44
C TRP A 237 -14.60 30.65 -3.10
N THR A 238 -14.41 29.73 -4.03
CA THR A 238 -13.15 29.54 -4.79
C THR A 238 -13.28 29.80 -6.30
N GLN A 239 -14.35 30.47 -6.74
CA GLN A 239 -14.48 31.08 -8.07
C GLN A 239 -14.60 32.59 -7.94
#